data_AF-A0A2G2ZBN8-F1
#
_entry.id   AF-A0A2G2ZBN8-F1
#
_cell.length_a   1.000
_cell.length_b   1.000
_cell.length_c   1.000
_cell.angle_alpha   90.00
_cell.angle_beta   90.00
_cell.angle_gamma   90.00
#
_symmetry.space_group_name_H-M   'P 1'
#
loop_
_entity.id
_entity.type
_entity.pdbx_description
1 polymer ?
#
loop_
_entity_poly.entity_id
_entity_poly.type
_entity_poly.pdbx_seq_one_letter_code
_entity_poly.pdbx_strand_id
1 'polypeptide(L)'
;MAPAEKFEKFVRIDFKRWQQKMFLYLTTLCLQKFTSEDAPEVPKGTSDKEHFMIVEAWKHLDFLCRSYVLSGLQDDLYNVYSGTKISKELWGALE
;
A
#
# COMPACT_ATOMS: atom_id res chain seq x y z
N MET A 1 21.80 -15.34 1.37
CA MET A 1 21.02 -14.61 0.35
C MET A 1 19.57 -14.99 0.58
N ALA A 2 18.77 -14.14 1.22
CA ALA A 2 17.34 -14.43 1.41
C ALA A 2 16.68 -14.45 0.03
N PRO A 3 15.80 -15.42 -0.28
CA PRO A 3 15.03 -15.35 -1.50
C PRO A 3 14.20 -14.07 -1.41
N ALA A 4 14.35 -13.19 -2.39
CA ALA A 4 13.31 -12.20 -2.62
C ALA A 4 12.04 -13.02 -2.90
N GLU A 5 11.11 -13.04 -1.95
CA GLU A 5 9.79 -13.64 -2.12
C GLU A 5 9.12 -12.92 -3.28
N LYS A 6 9.40 -13.42 -4.49
CA LYS A 6 8.71 -13.00 -5.70
C LYS A 6 7.30 -13.50 -5.51
N PHE A 7 6.39 -12.59 -5.18
CA PHE A 7 4.97 -12.89 -5.11
C PHE A 7 4.58 -13.59 -6.42
N GLU A 8 4.23 -14.87 -6.33
CA GLU A 8 3.64 -15.60 -7.45
C GLU A 8 2.45 -14.77 -7.92
N LYS A 9 2.48 -14.30 -9.18
CA LYS A 9 1.38 -13.51 -9.74
C LYS A 9 0.12 -14.39 -9.74
N PHE A 10 -0.88 -14.04 -8.93
CA PHE A 10 -2.01 -14.94 -8.67
C PHE A 10 -3.04 -14.91 -9.78
N VAL A 11 -3.45 -16.08 -10.27
CA VAL A 11 -4.58 -16.22 -11.19
C VAL A 11 -5.88 -15.85 -10.46
N ARG A 12 -6.68 -14.98 -11.10
CA ARG A 12 -7.98 -14.41 -10.68
C ARG A 12 -8.91 -15.27 -9.79
N ILE A 13 -8.79 -16.60 -9.84
CA ILE A 13 -9.59 -17.57 -9.06
C ILE A 13 -9.24 -17.52 -7.56
N ASP A 14 -7.99 -17.21 -7.18
CA ASP A 14 -7.53 -17.19 -5.79
C ASP A 14 -7.42 -15.77 -5.20
N PHE A 15 -8.10 -14.79 -5.79
CA PHE A 15 -7.97 -13.37 -5.41
C PHE A 15 -8.22 -13.13 -3.92
N LYS A 16 -9.25 -13.78 -3.33
CA LYS A 16 -9.54 -13.67 -1.89
C LYS A 16 -8.39 -14.20 -1.01
N ARG A 17 -7.73 -15.27 -1.43
CA ARG A 17 -6.58 -15.86 -0.73
C ARG A 17 -5.35 -14.97 -0.88
N TRP A 18 -5.15 -14.39 -2.06
CA TRP A 18 -4.12 -13.38 -2.30
C TRP A 18 -4.33 -12.14 -1.43
N GLN A 19 -5.54 -11.60 -1.38
CA GLN A 19 -5.89 -10.42 -0.59
C GLN A 19 -5.60 -10.65 0.90
N GLN A 20 -5.96 -11.82 1.44
CA GLN A 20 -5.61 -12.19 2.82
C GLN A 20 -4.10 -12.28 3.06
N LYS A 21 -3.34 -12.87 2.13
CA LYS A 21 -1.86 -12.94 2.21
C LYS A 21 -1.23 -11.55 2.11
N MET A 22 -1.74 -10.70 1.22
CA MET A 22 -1.26 -9.33 1.03
C MET A 22 -1.55 -8.48 2.28
N PHE A 23 -2.74 -8.61 2.87
CA PHE A 23 -3.09 -7.95 4.13
C PHE A 23 -2.13 -8.36 5.26
N LEU A 24 -1.84 -9.66 5.40
CA LEU A 24 -0.89 -10.15 6.39
C LEU A 24 0.52 -9.59 6.15
N TYR A 25 0.97 -9.57 4.89
CA TYR A 25 2.27 -9.03 4.51
C TYR A 25 2.41 -7.54 4.83
N LEU A 26 1.42 -6.73 4.48
CA LEU A 26 1.38 -5.31 4.82
C LEU A 26 1.36 -5.08 6.33
N THR A 27 0.70 -5.97 7.08
CA THR A 27 0.69 -5.93 8.55
C THR A 27 2.08 -6.18 9.12
N THR A 28 2.82 -7.18 8.60
CA THR A 28 4.21 -7.44 9.00
C THR A 28 5.14 -6.26 8.68
N LEU A 29 4.86 -5.51 7.62
CA LEU A 29 5.59 -4.30 7.25
C LEU A 29 5.13 -3.03 7.98
N CYS A 30 4.14 -3.10 8.88
CA CYS A 30 3.50 -1.96 9.53
C CYS A 30 2.90 -0.93 8.52
N LEU A 31 2.56 -1.39 7.32
CA LEU A 31 1.97 -0.59 6.24
C LEU A 31 0.45 -0.75 6.15
N GLN A 32 -0.15 -1.69 6.90
CA GLN A 32 -1.60 -1.94 6.87
C GLN A 32 -2.42 -0.68 7.16
N LYS A 33 -1.95 0.22 8.04
CA LYS A 33 -2.66 1.47 8.35
C LYS A 33 -2.92 2.35 7.11
N PHE A 34 -2.05 2.32 6.10
CA PHE A 34 -2.20 3.14 4.89
C PHE A 34 -3.34 2.65 3.99
N THR A 35 -3.78 1.40 4.14
CA THR A 35 -4.92 0.88 3.40
C THR A 35 -6.27 1.26 4.02
N SER A 36 -6.29 1.82 5.23
CA SER A 36 -7.52 2.17 5.97
C SER A 36 -7.58 3.63 6.43
N GLU A 37 -6.45 4.20 6.86
CA GLU A 37 -6.37 5.54 7.42
C GLU A 37 -6.14 6.60 6.33
N ASP A 38 -6.66 7.81 6.58
CA ASP A 38 -6.36 8.99 5.77
C ASP A 38 -5.03 9.63 6.21
N ALA A 39 -4.51 10.53 5.37
CA ALA A 39 -3.29 11.27 5.69
C ALA A 39 -3.41 11.97 7.06
N PRO A 40 -2.34 11.99 7.87
CA PRO A 40 -2.38 12.49 9.23
C PRO A 40 -2.69 13.98 9.24
N GLU A 41 -3.68 14.38 10.04
CA GLU A 41 -3.89 15.77 10.41
C GLU A 41 -2.79 16.20 11.38
N VAL A 42 -1.92 17.11 10.92
CA VAL A 42 -0.76 17.52 11.71
C VAL A 42 -1.22 18.43 12.87
N PRO A 43 -0.76 18.20 14.13
CA PRO A 43 -1.19 18.97 15.28
C PRO A 43 -0.84 20.47 15.17
N LYS A 44 -1.78 21.33 15.56
CA LYS A 44 -1.56 22.79 15.63
C LYS A 44 -0.41 23.10 16.61
N GLY A 45 0.68 23.66 16.08
CA GLY A 45 1.88 24.03 16.86
C GLY A 45 3.15 23.28 16.48
N THR A 46 3.10 22.34 15.53
CA THR A 46 4.29 21.76 14.90
C THR A 46 5.00 22.79 14.03
N SER A 47 6.33 22.74 14.02
CA SER A 47 7.15 23.56 13.12
C SER A 47 6.87 23.22 11.66
N ASP A 48 6.92 24.20 10.75
CA ASP A 48 6.77 23.98 9.29
C ASP A 48 7.69 22.87 8.77
N LYS A 49 8.89 22.75 9.36
CA LYS A 49 9.85 21.70 9.02
C LYS A 49 9.39 20.32 9.47
N GLU A 50 8.86 20.21 10.67
CA GLU A 50 8.34 18.94 11.20
C GLU A 50 7.09 18.50 10.45
N HIS A 51 6.20 19.45 10.16
CA HIS A 51 5.04 19.25 9.31
C HIS A 51 5.44 18.69 7.94
N PHE A 52 6.41 19.34 7.28
CA PHE A 52 6.92 18.87 5.99
C PHE A 52 7.48 17.44 6.07
N MET A 53 8.29 17.14 7.10
CA MET A 53 8.87 15.81 7.30
C MET A 53 7.81 14.74 7.52
N ILE A 54 6.77 15.00 8.32
CA ILE A 54 5.67 14.07 8.57
C ILE A 54 4.90 13.77 7.28
N VAL A 55 4.57 14.81 6.51
CA VAL A 55 3.83 14.68 5.24
C VAL A 55 4.65 13.91 4.20
N GLU A 56 5.94 14.20 4.06
CA GLU A 56 6.80 13.49 3.11
C GLU A 56 7.03 12.03 3.51
N ALA A 57 7.25 11.76 4.81
CA ALA A 57 7.35 10.40 5.31
C ALA A 57 6.06 9.60 5.06
N TRP A 58 4.89 10.22 5.27
CA TRP A 58 3.61 9.60 4.98
C TRP A 58 3.47 9.26 3.49
N LYS A 59 3.73 10.23 2.59
CA LYS A 59 3.67 10.00 1.13
C LYS A 59 4.61 8.89 0.69
N HIS A 60 5.80 8.82 1.26
CA HIS A 60 6.77 7.77 0.94
C HIS A 60 6.26 6.39 1.35
N LEU A 61 5.70 6.26 2.56
CA LEU A 61 5.16 5.00 3.05
C LEU A 61 3.88 4.59 2.32
N ASP A 62 3.00 5.54 1.97
CA ASP A 62 1.82 5.31 1.12
C ASP A 62 2.24 4.80 -0.27
N PHE A 63 3.28 5.42 -0.86
CA PHE A 63 3.84 4.97 -2.12
C PHE A 63 4.38 3.53 -2.04
N LEU A 64 5.08 3.18 -0.96
CA LEU A 64 5.58 1.82 -0.74
C LEU A 64 4.43 0.83 -0.59
N CYS A 65 3.43 1.13 0.25
CA CYS A 65 2.24 0.30 0.42
C CYS A 65 1.56 0.02 -0.92
N ARG A 66 1.30 1.08 -1.71
CA ARG A 66 0.74 0.98 -3.06
C ARG A 66 1.61 0.11 -3.97
N SER A 67 2.92 0.28 -3.94
CA SER A 67 3.85 -0.50 -4.77
C SER A 67 3.81 -1.99 -4.43
N TYR A 68 3.73 -2.35 -3.16
CA TYR A 68 3.59 -3.74 -2.73
C TYR A 68 2.27 -4.36 -3.20
N VAL A 69 1.15 -3.67 -2.99
CA VAL A 69 -0.17 -4.13 -3.44
C VAL A 69 -0.15 -4.35 -4.96
N LEU A 70 0.31 -3.36 -5.73
CA LEU A 70 0.39 -3.46 -7.19
C LEU A 70 1.32 -4.59 -7.63
N SER A 71 2.47 -4.79 -6.98
CA SER A 71 3.42 -5.86 -7.32
C SER A 71 2.86 -7.27 -7.13
N GLY A 72 1.83 -7.42 -6.29
CA GLY A 72 1.13 -8.69 -6.08
C GLY A 72 0.04 -8.97 -7.11
N LEU A 73 -0.35 -7.99 -7.93
CA LEU A 73 -1.40 -8.13 -8.94
C LEU A 73 -0.88 -8.79 -10.23
N GLN A 74 -1.81 -9.37 -11.00
CA GLN A 74 -1.55 -9.76 -12.39
C GLN A 74 -1.44 -8.53 -13.29
N ASP A 75 -0.79 -8.70 -14.45
CA ASP A 75 -0.46 -7.59 -15.35
C ASP A 75 -1.70 -6.85 -15.89
N ASP A 76 -2.83 -7.55 -16.06
CA ASP A 76 -4.12 -6.97 -16.45
C ASP A 76 -4.69 -6.07 -15.36
N LEU A 77 -4.70 -6.53 -14.10
CA LEU A 77 -5.16 -5.76 -12.95
C LEU A 77 -4.20 -4.62 -12.60
N TYR A 78 -2.88 -4.84 -12.73
CA TYR A 78 -1.86 -3.83 -12.52
C TYR A 78 -2.12 -2.61 -13.42
N ASN A 79 -2.37 -2.83 -14.71
CA ASN A 79 -2.60 -1.73 -15.64
C ASN A 79 -3.86 -0.92 -15.30
N VAL A 80 -4.94 -1.59 -14.88
CA VAL A 80 -6.18 -0.96 -14.45
C VAL A 80 -5.96 -0.10 -13.19
N TYR A 81 -5.24 -0.64 -12.21
CA TYR A 81 -5.11 -0.02 -10.90
C TYR A 81 -3.89 0.89 -10.71
N SER A 82 -2.91 0.84 -11.62
CA SER A 82 -1.67 1.63 -11.57
C SER A 82 -1.89 3.15 -11.51
N GLY A 83 -3.01 3.64 -12.05
CA GLY A 83 -3.40 5.04 -12.01
C GLY A 83 -3.86 5.54 -10.64
N THR A 84 -4.19 4.64 -9.71
CA THR A 84 -4.69 5.00 -8.38
C THR A 84 -3.58 5.66 -7.57
N LYS A 85 -3.84 6.85 -7.00
CA LYS A 85 -2.78 7.65 -6.35
C LYS A 85 -2.56 7.28 -4.89
N ILE A 86 -3.60 6.81 -4.21
CA ILE A 86 -3.61 6.60 -2.76
C ILE A 86 -3.76 5.10 -2.49
N SER A 87 -2.98 4.54 -1.55
CA SER A 87 -3.03 3.12 -1.23
C SER A 87 -4.38 2.68 -0.64
N LYS A 88 -5.04 3.55 0.14
CA LYS A 88 -6.41 3.36 0.63
C LYS A 88 -7.44 3.18 -0.49
N GLU A 89 -7.45 4.06 -1.49
CA GLU A 89 -8.36 3.95 -2.64
C GLU A 89 -8.10 2.67 -3.44
N LEU A 90 -6.82 2.36 -3.63
CA LEU A 90 -6.41 1.13 -4.31
C LEU A 90 -6.93 -0.10 -3.56
N TRP A 91 -6.73 -0.15 -2.25
CA TRP A 91 -7.16 -1.27 -1.43
C TRP A 91 -8.69 -1.38 -1.39
N GLY A 92 -9.40 -0.27 -1.26
CA GLY A 92 -10.87 -0.26 -1.29
C GLY A 92 -11.47 -0.70 -2.62
N ALA A 93 -10.77 -0.51 -3.74
CA ALA A 93 -11.20 -1.06 -5.04
C ALA A 93 -10.91 -2.56 -5.21
N LEU A 94 -10.05 -3.10 -4.34
CA LEU A 94 -9.70 -4.53 -4.28
C LEU A 94 -10.52 -5.30 -3.23
N GLU A 95 -11.31 -4.61 -2.39
CA GLU A 95 -12.30 -5.23 -1.49
C GLU A 95 -13.62 -5.54 -2.20
#